data_AF-A0A2B3TXS1-F1
#
_entry.id   AF-A0A2B3TXS1-F1
#
_cell.length_a   1.000
_cell.length_b   1.000
_cell.length_c   1.000
_cell.angle_alpha   90.00
_cell.angle_beta   90.00
_cell.angle_gamma   90.00
#
_symmetry.space_group_name_H-M   'P 1'
#
loop_
_entity.id
_entity.type
_entity.pdbx_description
1 polymer ?
#
loop_
_entity_poly.entity_id
_entity_poly.type
_entity_poly.pdbx_seq_one_letter_code
_entity_poly.pdbx_strand_id
1 'polypeptide(L)'
;MSTTYAESNQKLEYPSNRNKPFVSEDVFYEQLDKKVYKEYNNAAYSVRKKVSFKEVADEEFIFRQKTNASCHSKMTMDGSFVHPDRQVYFFASFTQNEVEEFHKYIVIDAETKRELQGGKSYHHYDNPHKK
;
A
#
# COMPACT_ATOMS: atom_id res chain seq x y z
N MET A 1 10.69 -32.52 17.93
CA MET A 1 11.21 -31.23 18.39
C MET A 1 10.18 -30.17 18.04
N SER A 2 9.30 -29.82 18.98
CA SER A 2 8.23 -28.84 18.77
C SER A 2 8.73 -27.49 19.26
N THR A 3 9.04 -26.56 18.35
CA THR A 3 9.34 -25.17 18.69
C THR A 3 8.04 -24.44 18.99
N THR A 4 7.68 -24.39 20.26
CA THR A 4 6.68 -23.45 20.78
C THR A 4 7.25 -22.05 20.70
N TYR A 5 6.83 -21.27 19.71
CA TYR A 5 7.07 -19.83 19.70
C TYR A 5 6.27 -19.23 20.86
N ALA A 6 6.97 -18.52 21.75
CA ALA A 6 6.34 -17.74 22.79
C ALA A 6 5.48 -16.65 22.12
N GLU A 7 4.16 -16.83 22.12
CA GLU A 7 3.23 -15.77 21.75
C GLU A 7 3.38 -14.65 22.80
N SER A 8 3.97 -13.53 22.39
CA SER A 8 3.99 -12.35 23.23
C SER A 8 2.53 -11.93 23.48
N ASN A 9 2.15 -11.80 24.74
CA ASN A 9 0.84 -11.27 25.17
C ASN A 9 0.70 -9.76 24.89
N GLN A 10 1.29 -9.24 23.80
CA GLN A 10 0.96 -7.89 23.34
C GLN A 10 -0.40 -7.97 22.66
N LYS A 11 -1.40 -7.37 23.30
CA LYS A 11 -2.72 -7.18 22.70
C LYS A 11 -2.57 -6.24 21.50
N LEU A 12 -2.46 -6.82 20.32
CA LEU A 12 -2.45 -6.07 19.05
C LEU A 12 -3.80 -5.39 18.85
N GLU A 13 -3.78 -4.14 18.37
CA GLU A 13 -5.00 -3.44 17.97
C GLU A 13 -5.65 -4.12 16.76
N TYR A 14 -4.83 -4.66 15.86
CA TYR A 14 -5.26 -5.39 14.67
C TYR A 14 -4.78 -6.84 14.73
N PRO A 15 -5.52 -7.75 15.40
CA PRO A 15 -5.17 -9.17 15.46
C PRO A 15 -5.34 -9.86 14.11
N SER A 16 -4.82 -11.08 13.95
CA SER A 16 -4.96 -11.84 12.70
C SER A 16 -6.43 -11.97 12.27
N ASN A 17 -6.69 -11.73 10.99
CA ASN A 17 -7.97 -11.98 10.33
C ASN A 17 -7.81 -12.92 9.13
N ARG A 18 -6.70 -13.68 9.06
CA ARG A 18 -6.35 -14.54 7.91
C ARG A 18 -7.47 -15.49 7.47
N ASN A 19 -8.26 -15.99 8.41
CA ASN A 19 -9.34 -16.95 8.15
C ASN A 19 -10.69 -16.28 7.85
N LYS A 20 -10.77 -14.95 7.87
CA LYS A 20 -11.99 -14.21 7.53
C LYS A 20 -12.10 -14.05 6.01
N PRO A 21 -13.30 -14.25 5.44
CA PRO A 21 -13.50 -13.98 4.02
C PRO A 21 -13.54 -12.47 3.77
N PHE A 22 -12.83 -12.03 2.74
CA PHE A 22 -12.86 -10.66 2.23
C PHE A 22 -13.10 -10.67 0.73
N VAL A 23 -13.78 -9.63 0.24
CA VAL A 23 -14.06 -9.43 -1.19
C VAL A 23 -12.78 -9.31 -2.02
N SER A 24 -12.92 -9.30 -3.34
CA SER A 24 -11.80 -8.99 -4.23
C SER A 24 -11.44 -7.51 -4.19
N GLU A 25 -10.25 -7.21 -4.67
CA GLU A 25 -9.62 -5.90 -4.71
C GLU A 25 -10.46 -4.87 -5.47
N ASP A 26 -10.96 -5.26 -6.64
CA ASP A 26 -11.80 -4.39 -7.47
C ASP A 26 -13.14 -4.10 -6.80
N VAL A 27 -13.78 -5.13 -6.23
CA VAL A 27 -15.04 -4.96 -5.51
C VAL A 27 -14.84 -4.06 -4.30
N PHE A 28 -13.76 -4.24 -3.54
CA PHE A 28 -13.44 -3.36 -2.41
C PHE A 28 -13.19 -1.92 -2.88
N TYR A 29 -12.42 -1.73 -3.95
CA TYR A 29 -12.15 -0.40 -4.49
C TYR A 29 -13.43 0.30 -4.90
N GLU A 30 -14.35 -0.36 -5.61
CA GLU A 30 -15.63 0.24 -6.02
C GLU A 30 -16.50 0.66 -4.81
N GLN A 31 -16.42 -0.07 -3.70
CA GLN A 31 -17.13 0.25 -2.47
C GLN A 31 -16.44 1.32 -1.60
N LEU A 32 -15.16 1.61 -1.87
CA LEU A 32 -14.38 2.56 -1.08
C LEU A 32 -14.86 3.99 -1.32
N ASP A 33 -14.99 4.76 -0.23
CA ASP A 33 -15.19 6.21 -0.35
C ASP A 33 -14.00 6.83 -1.10
N LYS A 34 -14.26 7.40 -2.27
CA LYS A 34 -13.22 8.00 -3.12
C LYS A 34 -12.56 9.23 -2.50
N LYS A 35 -13.08 9.74 -1.38
CA LYS A 35 -12.40 10.72 -0.52
C LYS A 35 -11.20 10.13 0.23
N VAL A 36 -11.25 8.83 0.57
CA VAL A 36 -10.15 8.11 1.22
C VAL A 36 -9.05 7.84 0.20
N TYR A 37 -9.41 7.24 -0.92
CA TYR A 37 -8.48 6.99 -2.00
C TYR A 37 -9.19 6.90 -3.34
N LYS A 38 -8.57 7.50 -4.35
CA LYS A 38 -9.00 7.42 -5.75
C LYS A 38 -7.76 7.33 -6.62
N GLU A 39 -7.71 6.39 -7.54
CA GLU A 39 -6.65 6.33 -8.54
C GLU A 39 -6.62 7.60 -9.40
N TYR A 40 -5.47 7.92 -10.00
CA TYR A 40 -5.42 9.03 -10.96
C TYR A 40 -6.21 8.67 -12.21
N ASN A 41 -7.03 9.61 -12.71
CA ASN A 41 -7.87 9.37 -13.89
C ASN A 41 -7.04 8.97 -15.13
N ASN A 42 -5.82 9.53 -15.26
CA ASN A 42 -4.87 9.22 -16.33
C ASN A 42 -3.63 8.51 -15.76
N ALA A 43 -3.85 7.52 -14.88
CA ALA A 43 -2.76 6.74 -14.33
C ALA A 43 -2.03 5.99 -15.45
N ALA A 44 -0.71 6.12 -15.50
CA ALA A 44 0.14 5.29 -16.34
C ALA A 44 0.27 3.88 -15.76
N TYR A 45 0.15 3.74 -14.44
CA TYR A 45 0.14 2.46 -13.76
C TYR A 45 -0.66 2.55 -12.45
N SER A 46 -1.52 1.56 -12.21
CA SER A 46 -2.22 1.40 -10.94
C SER A 46 -2.16 -0.06 -10.49
N VAL A 47 -2.12 -0.27 -9.18
CA VAL A 47 -2.08 -1.57 -8.54
C VAL A 47 -3.20 -1.65 -7.53
N ARG A 48 -3.94 -2.76 -7.57
CA ARG A 48 -4.87 -3.15 -6.52
C ARG A 48 -4.54 -4.56 -6.06
N LYS A 49 -4.21 -4.72 -4.78
CA LYS A 49 -3.84 -6.03 -4.21
C LYS A 49 -4.44 -6.23 -2.83
N LYS A 50 -4.91 -7.44 -2.54
CA LYS A 50 -5.20 -7.92 -1.19
C LYS A 50 -4.05 -8.80 -0.74
N VAL A 51 -3.38 -8.40 0.33
CA VAL A 51 -2.16 -9.05 0.83
C VAL A 51 -2.17 -9.13 2.35
N SER A 52 -1.26 -9.91 2.91
CA SER A 52 -0.97 -9.83 4.35
C SER A 52 -0.13 -8.59 4.67
N PHE A 53 -0.27 -8.06 5.88
CA PHE A 53 0.41 -6.83 6.30
C PHE A 53 1.93 -6.93 6.18
N LYS A 54 2.51 -8.11 6.45
CA LYS A 54 3.95 -8.36 6.27
C LYS A 54 4.44 -8.24 4.82
N GLU A 55 3.55 -8.36 3.83
CA GLU A 55 3.89 -8.28 2.39
C GLU A 55 3.80 -6.86 1.84
N VAL A 56 3.22 -5.91 2.59
CA VAL A 56 2.97 -4.55 2.10
C VAL A 56 4.25 -3.83 1.69
N ALA A 57 5.33 -3.95 2.47
CA ALA A 57 6.59 -3.31 2.15
C ALA A 57 7.21 -3.85 0.85
N ASP A 58 6.98 -5.13 0.54
CA ASP A 58 7.43 -5.75 -0.70
C ASP A 58 6.60 -5.25 -1.89
N GLU A 59 5.28 -5.15 -1.73
CA GLU A 59 4.39 -4.64 -2.78
C GLU A 59 4.63 -3.16 -3.10
N GLU A 60 4.90 -2.35 -2.07
CA GLU A 60 5.26 -0.95 -2.22
C GLU A 60 6.59 -0.79 -2.99
N PHE A 61 7.57 -1.62 -2.65
CA PHE A 61 8.85 -1.66 -3.36
C PHE A 61 8.69 -2.10 -4.82
N ILE A 62 7.91 -3.15 -5.10
CA ILE A 62 7.61 -3.61 -6.47
C ILE A 62 6.92 -2.49 -7.27
N PHE A 63 5.97 -1.78 -6.67
CA PHE A 63 5.31 -0.64 -7.31
C PHE A 63 6.32 0.44 -7.68
N ARG A 64 7.18 0.87 -6.74
CA ARG A 64 8.23 1.87 -7.00
C ARG A 64 9.21 1.48 -8.10
N GLN A 65 9.66 0.22 -8.10
CA GLN A 65 10.57 -0.29 -9.13
C GLN A 65 9.93 -0.24 -10.51
N LYS A 66 8.63 -0.55 -10.62
CA LYS A 66 7.90 -0.49 -11.89
C LYS A 66 7.67 0.94 -12.39
N THR A 67 7.65 1.92 -11.49
CA THR A 67 7.40 3.32 -11.82
C THR A 67 8.69 4.16 -11.85
N ASN A 68 9.86 3.51 -11.81
CA ASN A 68 11.18 4.14 -11.82
C ASN A 68 11.36 5.21 -10.73
N ALA A 69 10.69 5.07 -9.59
CA ALA A 69 10.89 5.99 -8.48
C ALA A 69 12.35 5.87 -7.97
N SER A 70 13.03 7.00 -7.81
CA SER A 70 14.47 7.08 -7.51
C SER A 70 14.93 6.40 -6.21
N CYS A 71 14.00 6.07 -5.31
CA CYS A 71 14.28 5.45 -4.02
C CYS A 71 14.35 3.92 -4.09
N HIS A 72 15.52 3.36 -3.78
CA HIS A 72 15.80 1.92 -3.83
C HIS A 72 15.62 1.20 -2.48
N SER A 73 15.21 1.91 -1.41
CA SER A 73 14.97 1.29 -0.10
C SER A 73 13.50 0.96 0.07
N LYS A 74 13.20 -0.23 0.61
CA LYS A 74 11.84 -0.60 1.03
C LYS A 74 11.32 0.39 2.08
N MET A 75 10.04 0.69 2.01
CA MET A 75 9.34 1.39 3.09
C MET A 75 9.50 0.63 4.43
N THR A 76 9.76 1.37 5.50
CA THR A 76 9.58 0.88 6.88
C THR A 76 8.12 0.98 7.29
N MET A 77 7.54 -0.16 7.65
CA MET A 77 6.20 -0.26 8.24
C MET A 77 6.38 -0.41 9.75
N ASP A 78 5.87 0.54 10.54
CA ASP A 78 5.73 0.30 11.99
C ASP A 78 4.52 -0.62 12.20
N GLY A 79 4.81 -1.90 12.35
CA GLY A 79 3.82 -2.96 12.54
C GLY A 79 3.58 -3.35 13.99
N SER A 80 4.09 -2.58 14.97
CA SER A 80 4.05 -2.97 16.39
C SER A 80 2.63 -3.23 16.94
N PHE A 81 1.61 -2.66 16.29
CA PHE A 81 0.19 -2.80 16.64
C PHE A 81 -0.63 -3.67 15.67
N VAL A 82 -0.01 -4.18 14.58
CA VAL A 82 -0.69 -4.94 13.51
C VAL A 82 -0.10 -6.34 13.37
N HIS A 83 -0.95 -7.35 13.40
CA HIS A 83 -0.52 -8.74 13.18
C HIS A 83 0.02 -8.94 11.76
N PRO A 84 1.16 -9.64 11.56
CA PRO A 84 1.77 -9.80 10.23
C PRO A 84 0.85 -10.46 9.19
N ASP A 85 0.00 -11.42 9.62
CA ASP A 85 -0.99 -12.08 8.76
C ASP A 85 -2.32 -11.31 8.61
N ARG A 86 -2.42 -10.07 9.12
CA ARG A 86 -3.59 -9.21 8.93
C ARG A 86 -3.76 -8.93 7.43
N GLN A 87 -4.89 -9.29 6.87
CA GLN A 87 -5.28 -9.02 5.50
C GLN A 87 -5.61 -7.54 5.34
N VAL A 88 -5.00 -6.92 4.33
CA VAL A 88 -5.13 -5.51 3.99
C VAL A 88 -5.25 -5.34 2.47
N TYR A 89 -5.79 -4.22 2.04
CA TYR A 89 -5.76 -3.79 0.64
C TYR A 89 -4.64 -2.78 0.45
N PHE A 90 -3.73 -3.09 -0.46
CA PHE A 90 -2.70 -2.19 -0.95
C PHE A 90 -3.13 -1.63 -2.31
N PHE A 91 -3.42 -0.33 -2.35
CA PHE A 91 -3.77 0.38 -3.59
C PHE A 91 -2.70 1.42 -3.90
N ALA A 92 -2.22 1.44 -5.14
CA ALA A 92 -1.21 2.39 -5.58
C ALA A 92 -1.52 2.91 -6.99
N SER A 93 -1.17 4.16 -7.26
CA SER A 93 -1.42 4.80 -8.54
C SER A 93 -0.32 5.78 -8.87
N PHE A 94 0.10 5.74 -10.13
CA PHE A 94 1.19 6.50 -10.70
C PHE A 94 0.74 7.18 -11.98
N THR A 95 1.08 8.45 -12.13
CA THR A 95 0.92 9.18 -13.38
C THR A 95 2.16 10.03 -13.62
N GLN A 96 2.56 10.13 -14.88
CA GLN A 96 3.73 10.90 -15.30
C GLN A 96 3.39 11.60 -16.62
N ASN A 97 3.81 12.85 -16.72
CA ASN A 97 3.87 13.60 -17.97
C ASN A 97 5.32 14.11 -18.18
N GLU A 98 5.54 14.93 -19.21
CA GLU A 98 6.89 15.41 -19.57
C GLU A 98 7.60 16.22 -18.46
N VAL A 99 6.85 16.76 -17.50
CA VAL A 99 7.34 17.72 -16.50
C VAL A 99 7.06 17.29 -15.07
N GLU A 100 6.11 16.38 -14.86
CA GLU A 100 5.59 16.04 -13.55
C GLU A 100 5.39 14.54 -13.41
N GLU A 101 5.67 14.05 -12.21
CA GLU A 101 5.55 12.65 -11.84
C GLU A 101 4.89 12.58 -10.46
N PHE A 102 3.79 11.83 -10.36
CA PHE A 102 3.01 11.69 -9.15
C PHE A 102 2.87 10.22 -8.78
N HIS A 103 3.16 9.92 -7.53
CA HIS A 103 2.93 8.61 -6.92
C HIS A 103 2.03 8.77 -5.71
N LYS A 104 1.14 7.80 -5.52
CA LYS A 104 0.44 7.63 -4.25
C LYS A 104 0.12 6.17 -3.99
N TYR A 105 0.09 5.81 -2.72
CA TYR A 105 -0.44 4.53 -2.27
C TYR A 105 -1.20 4.68 -0.95
N ILE A 106 -2.01 3.68 -0.65
CA ILE A 106 -2.72 3.53 0.62
C ILE A 106 -2.77 2.05 1.01
N VAL A 107 -2.75 1.80 2.31
CA VAL A 107 -2.90 0.50 2.96
C VAL A 107 -4.15 0.58 3.82
N ILE A 108 -5.15 -0.22 3.51
CA ILE A 108 -6.45 -0.20 4.18
C ILE A 108 -6.71 -1.56 4.82
N ASP A 109 -7.06 -1.57 6.11
CA ASP A 109 -7.42 -2.80 6.80
C ASP A 109 -8.67 -3.44 6.19
N ALA A 110 -8.61 -4.72 5.85
CA ALA A 110 -9.70 -5.39 5.12
C ALA A 110 -10.98 -5.53 5.95
N GLU A 111 -10.87 -5.56 7.29
CA GLU A 111 -11.99 -5.75 8.20
C GLU A 111 -12.61 -4.43 8.65
N THR A 112 -11.81 -3.54 9.21
CA THR A 112 -12.28 -2.25 9.76
C THR A 112 -12.42 -1.17 8.70
N LYS A 113 -11.85 -1.39 7.50
CA LYS A 113 -11.79 -0.43 6.39
C LYS A 113 -11.08 0.88 6.75
N ARG A 114 -10.27 0.86 7.82
CA ARG A 114 -9.47 2.01 8.25
C ARG A 114 -8.18 2.08 7.45
N GLU A 115 -7.77 3.30 7.13
CA GLU A 115 -6.42 3.56 6.65
C GLU A 115 -5.43 3.18 7.75
N LEU A 116 -4.49 2.29 7.43
CA LEU A 116 -3.37 1.96 8.29
C LEU A 116 -2.15 2.82 7.94
N GLN A 117 -1.97 3.11 6.65
CA GLN A 117 -0.82 3.83 6.15
C GLN A 117 -1.09 4.38 4.76
N GLY A 118 -0.43 5.49 4.41
CA GLY A 118 -0.50 6.07 3.09
C GLY A 118 0.72 6.91 2.80
N GLY A 119 0.99 7.12 1.51
CA GLY A 119 2.09 7.95 1.07
C GLY A 119 1.81 8.56 -0.28
N LYS A 120 2.36 9.77 -0.49
CA LYS A 120 2.34 10.46 -1.78
C LYS A 120 3.70 11.09 -2.04
N SER A 121 4.16 11.03 -3.27
CA SER A 121 5.34 11.78 -3.72
C SER A 121 5.06 12.48 -5.03
N TYR A 122 5.75 13.59 -5.21
CA TYR A 122 5.69 14.44 -6.39
C TYR A 122 7.12 14.78 -6.80
N HIS A 123 7.42 14.60 -8.09
CA HIS A 123 8.67 15.04 -8.68
C HIS A 123 8.37 15.93 -9.88
N HIS A 124 9.06 17.07 -9.94
CA HIS A 124 9.06 17.96 -11.08
C HIS A 124 10.41 17.82 -11.79
N TYR A 125 10.39 17.64 -13.11
CA TYR A 125 11.60 17.65 -13.92
C TYR A 125 11.76 19.06 -14.53
N ASP A 126 12.84 19.75 -14.16
CA ASP A 126 13.20 21.00 -14.83
C ASP A 126 13.52 20.68 -16.28
N ASN A 127 12.77 21.25 -17.22
CA ASN A 127 13.04 21.07 -18.64
C ASN A 127 14.38 21.77 -18.99
N PRO A 128 15.45 21.03 -19.34
CA PRO A 128 16.75 21.63 -19.63
C PRO A 128 16.76 22.50 -20.90
N HIS A 129 15.66 22.50 -21.66
CA HIS A 129 15.51 23.25 -22.91
C HIS A 129 14.65 24.52 -22.77
N LYS A 130 14.12 24.85 -21.59
CA LYS A 130 13.53 26.17 -21.33
C LYS A 130 14.64 27.16 -20.94
N LYS A 131 15.17 27.87 -21.93
CA LYS A 131 15.92 29.13 -21.76
C LYS A 131 15.04 30.31 -22.11
#